data_AF-A0A8R1IVW6-F1
#
_entry.id   AF-A0A8R1IVW6-F1
#
_cell.length_a   1.000
_cell.length_b   1.000
_cell.length_c   1.000
_cell.angle_alpha   90.00
_cell.angle_beta   90.00
_cell.angle_gamma   90.00
#
_symmetry.space_group_name_H-M   'P 1'
#
loop_
_entity.id
_entity.type
_entity.pdbx_description
1 polymer ?
#
loop_
_entity_poly.entity_id
_entity_poly.type
_entity_poly.pdbx_seq_one_letter_code
_entity_poly.pdbx_strand_id
1 'polypeptide(L)'
;MEESGKFEKDVKAEIKRTKGYHRLENFPYVRAITVQLASSWHAMVFYQRRDLQQIFNDFVTNFKVLAEKINSLPIAEKQYIFSGFYNLSSLNISLTNLPSEAQKLPSKLIIKKQSLKSFGERISVFYKDQLPLLDFDLITTTLHDLKLTSIGRSQEIYNVKQSLEKLDGLQHATVLNKLALVPLLAQADTFFQEFFYLESKKETR
;
A
#
# COMPACT_ATOMS: atom_id res chain seq x y z
N MET A 1 -13.81 20.56 -15.04
CA MET A 1 -14.99 21.04 -14.28
C MET A 1 -16.22 20.18 -14.57
N GLU A 2 -16.43 19.69 -15.80
CA GLU A 2 -17.57 18.82 -16.17
C GLU A 2 -17.53 17.40 -15.57
N GLU A 3 -16.36 16.80 -15.38
CA GLU A 3 -16.26 15.42 -14.85
C GLU A 3 -16.67 15.30 -13.38
N SER A 4 -16.38 16.31 -12.56
CA SER A 4 -16.74 16.35 -11.13
C SER A 4 -18.26 16.43 -10.93
N GLY A 5 -18.96 17.23 -11.75
CA GLY A 5 -20.42 17.33 -11.71
C GLY A 5 -21.14 16.08 -12.23
N LYS A 6 -20.52 15.35 -13.16
CA LYS A 6 -21.03 14.05 -13.63
C LYS A 6 -20.88 13.00 -12.52
N PHE A 7 -19.71 12.92 -11.89
CA PHE A 7 -19.44 12.00 -10.79
C PHE A 7 -20.40 12.19 -9.62
N GLU A 8 -20.66 13.42 -9.20
CA GLU A 8 -21.61 13.71 -8.12
C GLU A 8 -23.05 13.28 -8.46
N LYS A 9 -23.49 13.53 -9.70
CA LYS A 9 -24.82 13.10 -10.17
C LYS A 9 -24.93 11.58 -10.22
N ASP A 10 -23.90 10.90 -10.68
CA ASP A 10 -23.87 9.43 -10.76
C ASP A 10 -23.96 8.82 -9.35
N VAL A 11 -23.17 9.32 -8.39
CA VAL A 11 -23.21 8.89 -6.98
C VAL A 11 -24.58 9.14 -6.35
N LYS A 12 -25.17 10.32 -6.55
CA LYS A 12 -26.51 10.65 -6.01
C LYS A 12 -27.63 9.80 -6.62
N ALA A 13 -27.56 9.54 -7.92
CA ALA A 13 -28.53 8.69 -8.61
C ALA A 13 -28.43 7.24 -8.11
N GLU A 14 -27.22 6.76 -7.87
CA GLU A 14 -26.95 5.43 -7.34
C GLU A 14 -27.48 5.27 -5.90
N ILE A 15 -27.28 6.28 -5.03
CA ILE A 15 -27.79 6.29 -3.65
C ILE A 15 -29.31 6.17 -3.59
N LYS A 16 -30.00 6.81 -4.53
CA LYS A 16 -31.47 6.74 -4.61
C LYS A 16 -31.97 5.36 -5.06
N ARG A 17 -31.17 4.57 -5.78
CA ARG A 17 -31.59 3.25 -6.31
C ARG A 17 -31.54 2.14 -5.26
N THR A 18 -30.75 2.26 -4.20
CA THR A 18 -30.36 1.11 -3.33
C THR A 18 -31.18 0.93 -2.04
N LYS A 19 -32.35 1.57 -1.88
CA LYS A 19 -33.35 1.39 -0.79
C LYS A 19 -32.97 0.42 0.38
N GLY A 20 -32.12 0.81 1.32
CA GLY A 20 -31.95 0.10 2.62
C GLY A 20 -30.61 -0.63 2.88
N TYR A 21 -30.58 -1.49 3.90
CA TYR A 21 -29.41 -1.95 4.69
C TYR A 21 -28.23 -2.60 3.92
N HIS A 22 -28.41 -3.01 2.65
CA HIS A 22 -27.34 -3.51 1.75
C HIS A 22 -26.62 -2.41 0.96
N ARG A 23 -26.73 -1.16 1.43
CA ARG A 23 -26.19 0.05 0.79
C ARG A 23 -24.75 -0.13 0.31
N LEU A 24 -23.81 -0.52 1.18
CA LEU A 24 -22.38 -0.56 0.84
C LEU A 24 -21.97 -1.65 -0.16
N GLU A 25 -22.69 -2.78 -0.23
CA GLU A 25 -22.41 -3.86 -1.19
C GLU A 25 -22.69 -3.42 -2.64
N ASN A 26 -23.66 -2.54 -2.83
CA ASN A 26 -24.12 -2.06 -4.15
C ASN A 26 -23.56 -0.68 -4.55
N PHE A 27 -22.53 -0.18 -3.84
CA PHE A 27 -21.85 1.08 -4.18
C PHE A 27 -20.39 0.82 -4.60
N PRO A 28 -20.13 0.39 -5.85
CA PRO A 28 -18.76 0.15 -6.33
C PRO A 28 -17.85 1.36 -6.14
N TYR A 29 -18.34 2.58 -6.34
CA TYR A 29 -17.56 3.80 -6.14
C TYR A 29 -17.25 4.10 -4.68
N VAL A 30 -18.24 4.00 -3.79
CA VAL A 30 -18.02 4.20 -2.34
C VAL A 30 -17.07 3.13 -1.81
N ARG A 31 -17.29 1.87 -2.20
CA ARG A 31 -16.41 0.75 -1.85
C ARG A 31 -14.98 0.99 -2.32
N ALA A 32 -14.78 1.41 -3.56
CA ALA A 32 -13.45 1.72 -4.08
C ALA A 32 -12.79 2.85 -3.29
N ILE A 33 -13.50 3.94 -2.98
CA ILE A 33 -12.98 5.05 -2.19
C ILE A 33 -12.63 4.59 -0.76
N THR A 34 -13.50 3.80 -0.13
CA THR A 34 -13.24 3.25 1.21
C THR A 34 -11.99 2.37 1.23
N VAL A 35 -11.82 1.50 0.23
CA VAL A 35 -10.60 0.67 0.10
C VAL A 35 -9.37 1.55 -0.09
N GLN A 36 -9.44 2.58 -0.93
CA GLN A 36 -8.33 3.52 -1.15
C GLN A 36 -7.96 4.28 0.12
N LEU A 37 -8.96 4.75 0.88
CA LEU A 37 -8.76 5.42 2.18
C LEU A 37 -8.14 4.49 3.22
N ALA A 38 -8.67 3.27 3.37
CA ALA A 38 -8.15 2.28 4.29
C ALA A 38 -6.71 1.91 3.95
N SER A 39 -6.42 1.63 2.69
CA SER A 39 -5.06 1.35 2.23
C SER A 39 -4.11 2.54 2.44
N SER A 40 -4.59 3.77 2.23
CA SER A 40 -3.78 4.98 2.46
C SER A 40 -3.43 5.13 3.94
N TRP A 41 -4.39 4.86 4.82
CA TRP A 41 -4.17 4.88 6.27
C TRP A 41 -3.17 3.80 6.69
N HIS A 42 -3.34 2.56 6.23
CA HIS A 42 -2.43 1.45 6.53
C HIS A 42 -0.99 1.76 6.09
N ALA A 43 -0.81 2.25 4.86
CA ALA A 43 0.48 2.67 4.35
C ALA A 43 1.09 3.80 5.20
N MET A 44 0.30 4.82 5.55
CA MET A 44 0.77 5.93 6.37
C MET A 44 1.22 5.47 7.76
N VAL A 45 0.41 4.66 8.45
CA VAL A 45 0.75 4.10 9.77
C VAL A 45 2.03 3.27 9.69
N PHE A 46 2.17 2.46 8.63
CA PHE A 46 3.38 1.69 8.38
C PHE A 46 4.61 2.59 8.23
N TYR A 47 4.56 3.63 7.40
CA TYR A 47 5.69 4.55 7.19
C TYR A 47 6.03 5.42 8.41
N GLN A 48 5.12 5.54 9.38
CA GLN A 48 5.34 6.25 10.64
C GLN A 48 5.91 5.37 11.76
N ARG A 49 6.09 4.07 11.51
CA ARG A 49 6.64 3.15 12.51
C ARG A 49 8.07 3.54 12.89
N ARG A 50 8.35 3.55 14.20
CA ARG A 50 9.69 3.82 14.72
C ARG A 50 10.71 2.74 14.36
N ASP A 51 10.24 1.52 14.18
CA ASP A 51 11.02 0.34 13.81
C ASP A 51 11.05 0.08 12.30
N LEU A 52 10.56 1.00 11.45
CA LEU A 52 10.48 0.84 10.00
C LEU A 52 11.83 0.45 9.37
N GLN A 53 12.90 1.11 9.80
CA GLN A 53 14.25 0.82 9.31
C GLN A 53 14.67 -0.61 9.69
N GLN A 54 14.37 -1.05 10.91
CA GLN A 54 14.68 -2.41 11.35
C GLN A 54 13.90 -3.43 10.52
N ILE A 55 12.62 -3.19 10.26
CA ILE A 55 11.78 -4.07 9.42
C ILE A 55 12.40 -4.25 8.03
N PHE A 56 12.83 -3.15 7.39
CA PHE A 56 13.47 -3.25 6.09
C PHE A 56 14.83 -3.95 6.15
N ASN A 57 15.65 -3.66 7.16
CA ASN A 57 16.95 -4.33 7.35
C ASN A 57 16.78 -5.83 7.58
N ASP A 58 15.85 -6.24 8.43
CA ASP A 58 15.53 -7.64 8.71
C ASP A 58 15.09 -8.35 7.42
N PHE A 59 14.20 -7.72 6.65
CA PHE A 59 13.73 -8.26 5.40
C PHE A 59 14.87 -8.47 4.40
N VAL A 60 15.68 -7.44 4.15
CA VAL A 60 16.82 -7.51 3.23
C VAL A 60 17.84 -8.55 3.68
N THR A 61 18.12 -8.64 4.99
CA THR A 61 19.10 -9.59 5.54
C THR A 61 18.59 -11.03 5.38
N ASN A 62 17.37 -11.31 5.80
CA ASN A 62 16.76 -12.63 5.66
C ASN A 62 16.67 -13.06 4.19
N PHE A 63 16.34 -12.12 3.31
CA PHE A 63 16.26 -12.39 1.87
C PHE A 63 17.62 -12.73 1.27
N LYS A 64 18.70 -12.03 1.65
CA LYS A 64 20.07 -12.34 1.21
C LYS A 64 20.48 -13.76 1.62
N VAL A 65 20.24 -14.13 2.88
CA VAL A 65 20.55 -15.47 3.39
C VAL A 65 19.76 -16.54 2.63
N LEU A 66 18.47 -16.29 2.36
CA LEU A 66 17.67 -17.20 1.54
C LEU A 66 18.22 -17.30 0.12
N ALA A 67 18.61 -16.19 -0.52
CA ALA A 67 19.16 -16.19 -1.87
C ALA A 67 20.45 -17.01 -1.97
N GLU A 68 21.35 -16.91 -0.99
CA GLU A 68 22.55 -17.76 -0.90
C GLU A 68 22.20 -19.25 -0.80
N LYS A 69 21.18 -19.58 0.00
CA LYS A 69 20.69 -20.96 0.16
C LYS A 69 20.02 -21.50 -1.10
N ILE A 70 19.34 -20.66 -1.86
CA ILE A 70 18.80 -21.02 -3.17
C ILE A 70 19.94 -21.25 -4.17
N ASN A 71 20.99 -20.43 -4.13
CA ASN A 71 22.17 -20.59 -4.98
C ASN A 71 22.92 -21.91 -4.74
N SER A 72 22.86 -22.48 -3.53
CA SER A 72 23.47 -23.78 -3.21
C SER A 72 22.62 -24.99 -3.61
N LEU A 73 21.37 -24.80 -4.08
CA LEU A 73 20.52 -25.90 -4.51
C LEU A 73 21.11 -26.68 -5.71
N PRO A 74 20.88 -28.00 -5.78
CA PRO A 74 21.20 -28.80 -6.95
C PRO A 74 20.52 -28.27 -8.22
N ILE A 75 21.15 -28.45 -9.38
CA ILE A 75 20.60 -27.99 -10.68
C ILE A 75 19.20 -28.55 -10.93
N ALA A 76 18.97 -29.82 -10.58
CA ALA A 76 17.66 -30.47 -10.72
C ALA A 76 16.57 -29.76 -9.91
N GLU A 77 16.89 -29.25 -8.72
CA GLU A 77 15.93 -28.53 -7.88
C GLU A 77 15.72 -27.09 -8.34
N LYS A 78 16.75 -26.45 -8.90
CA LYS A 78 16.66 -25.09 -9.47
C LYS A 78 15.67 -25.01 -10.63
N GLN A 79 15.39 -26.12 -11.32
CA GLN A 79 14.38 -26.17 -12.39
C GLN A 79 12.96 -25.91 -11.86
N TYR A 80 12.65 -26.29 -10.62
CA TYR A 80 11.33 -26.04 -10.02
C TYR A 80 11.06 -24.58 -9.69
N ILE A 81 12.12 -23.77 -9.61
CA ILE A 81 12.06 -22.36 -9.22
C ILE A 81 12.62 -21.43 -10.31
N PHE A 82 12.82 -21.92 -11.53
CA PHE A 82 13.63 -21.25 -12.55
C PHE A 82 13.13 -19.82 -12.87
N SER A 83 11.82 -19.62 -12.97
CA SER A 83 11.22 -18.27 -13.15
C SER A 83 11.39 -17.39 -11.91
N GLY A 84 11.19 -17.92 -10.71
CA GLY A 84 11.42 -17.22 -9.45
C GLY A 84 12.89 -16.84 -9.24
N PHE A 85 13.83 -17.69 -9.66
CA PHE A 85 15.27 -17.54 -9.42
C PHE A 85 15.88 -16.28 -10.08
N TYR A 86 15.62 -16.08 -11.37
CA TYR A 86 16.08 -14.87 -12.08
C TYR A 86 15.43 -13.60 -11.53
N ASN A 87 14.20 -13.70 -11.06
CA ASN A 87 13.47 -12.58 -10.49
C ASN A 87 13.91 -12.26 -9.03
N LEU A 88 14.34 -13.26 -8.25
CA LEU A 88 14.89 -13.03 -6.91
C LEU A 88 16.26 -12.36 -6.96
N SER A 89 17.08 -12.71 -7.95
CA SER A 89 18.40 -12.11 -8.14
C SER A 89 18.30 -10.64 -8.57
N SER A 90 17.32 -10.28 -9.41
CA SER A 90 17.02 -8.88 -9.72
C SER A 90 16.40 -8.13 -8.52
N LEU A 91 15.50 -8.77 -7.77
CA LEU A 91 14.96 -8.22 -6.51
C LEU A 91 16.05 -7.90 -5.50
N ASN A 92 17.05 -8.78 -5.33
CA ASN A 92 18.17 -8.53 -4.41
C ASN A 92 18.87 -7.21 -4.71
N ILE A 93 19.06 -6.87 -5.98
CA ILE A 93 19.66 -5.59 -6.42
C ILE A 93 18.74 -4.43 -6.04
N SER A 94 17.44 -4.51 -6.35
CA SER A 94 16.45 -3.46 -6.03
C SER A 94 16.26 -3.26 -4.51
N LEU A 95 16.48 -4.29 -3.71
CA LEU A 95 16.27 -4.27 -2.26
C LEU A 95 17.40 -3.60 -1.47
N THR A 96 18.60 -3.48 -2.05
CA THR A 96 19.76 -2.88 -1.35
C THR A 96 19.56 -1.42 -0.95
N ASN A 97 18.75 -0.66 -1.70
CA ASN A 97 18.49 0.75 -1.42
C ASN A 97 17.23 0.99 -0.58
N LEU A 98 16.45 -0.07 -0.31
CA LEU A 98 15.18 0.03 0.42
C LEU A 98 15.35 0.66 1.83
N PRO A 99 16.36 0.29 2.63
CA PRO A 99 16.52 0.88 3.97
C PRO A 99 16.93 2.37 3.93
N SER A 100 17.76 2.79 2.97
CA SER A 100 18.23 4.18 2.86
C SER A 100 17.13 5.10 2.33
N GLU A 101 16.27 4.62 1.42
CA GLU A 101 15.08 5.37 1.00
C GLU A 101 14.04 5.45 2.12
N ALA A 102 13.89 4.40 2.93
CA ALA A 102 12.98 4.40 4.07
C ALA A 102 13.34 5.45 5.13
N GLN A 103 14.63 5.73 5.36
CA GLN A 103 15.08 6.77 6.29
C GLN A 103 14.59 8.18 5.91
N LYS A 104 14.34 8.43 4.62
CA LYS A 104 13.93 9.74 4.12
C LYS A 104 12.42 9.99 4.25
N LEU A 105 11.63 8.98 4.62
CA LEU A 105 10.16 9.06 4.63
C LEU A 105 9.60 9.79 5.86
N PRO A 106 10.03 9.50 7.11
CA PRO A 106 9.41 10.09 8.30
C PRO A 106 9.51 11.62 8.34
N SER A 107 10.63 12.19 7.89
CA SER A 107 10.86 13.65 7.86
C SER A 107 9.95 14.39 6.88
N LYS A 108 9.32 13.69 5.92
CA LYS A 108 8.38 14.27 4.97
C LYS A 108 6.93 14.30 5.48
N LEU A 109 6.65 13.76 6.66
CA LEU A 109 5.29 13.55 7.20
C LEU A 109 4.85 14.54 8.28
N ILE A 110 5.34 15.79 8.25
CA ILE A 110 5.02 16.80 9.26
C ILE A 110 3.56 17.25 9.18
N ILE A 111 2.84 17.21 10.32
CA ILE A 111 1.45 17.65 10.42
C ILE A 111 1.36 19.17 10.63
N LYS A 112 0.93 19.91 9.59
CA LYS A 112 0.66 21.35 9.71
C LYS A 112 -0.80 21.68 10.02
N LYS A 113 -1.77 20.86 9.57
CA LYS A 113 -3.21 21.07 9.79
C LYS A 113 -3.98 19.75 9.77
N GLN A 114 -5.09 19.67 10.51
CA GLN A 114 -6.02 18.55 10.52
C GLN A 114 -7.19 18.82 9.55
N SER A 115 -7.09 18.35 8.31
CA SER A 115 -8.16 18.44 7.31
C SER A 115 -8.02 17.33 6.26
N LEU A 116 -9.08 17.03 5.50
CA LEU A 116 -9.03 16.00 4.45
C LEU A 116 -8.05 16.39 3.33
N LYS A 117 -7.98 17.68 3.00
CA LYS A 117 -6.97 18.20 2.05
C LYS A 117 -5.55 17.96 2.57
N SER A 118 -5.27 18.32 3.82
CA SER A 118 -3.95 18.10 4.42
C SER A 118 -3.63 16.61 4.63
N PHE A 119 -4.63 15.74 4.72
CA PHE A 119 -4.44 14.28 4.69
C PHE A 119 -4.03 13.81 3.29
N GLY A 120 -4.77 14.23 2.25
CA GLY A 120 -4.44 13.92 0.86
C GLY A 120 -3.04 14.40 0.44
N GLU A 121 -2.64 15.60 0.85
CA GLU A 121 -1.30 16.14 0.59
C GLU A 121 -0.18 15.27 1.17
N ARG A 122 -0.34 14.68 2.37
CA ARG A 122 0.65 13.76 2.94
C ARG A 122 0.73 12.46 2.20
N ILE A 123 -0.43 11.88 1.90
CA ILE A 123 -0.46 10.60 1.21
C ILE A 123 0.20 10.77 -0.17
N SER A 124 0.10 11.97 -0.76
CA SER A 124 0.80 12.32 -2.00
C SER A 124 2.33 12.18 -1.95
N VAL A 125 2.95 12.34 -0.77
CA VAL A 125 4.39 12.13 -0.58
C VAL A 125 4.77 10.68 -0.84
N PHE A 126 3.94 9.73 -0.41
CA PHE A 126 4.17 8.29 -0.65
C PHE A 126 4.04 7.91 -2.13
N TYR A 127 3.41 8.75 -2.96
CA TYR A 127 3.27 8.51 -4.39
C TYR A 127 4.42 9.09 -5.22
N LYS A 128 4.98 10.21 -4.78
CA LYS A 128 6.03 10.96 -5.51
C LYS A 128 7.41 10.35 -5.31
N ASP A 129 7.68 9.89 -4.09
CA ASP A 129 8.92 9.21 -3.75
C ASP A 129 8.66 7.70 -3.77
N GLN A 130 8.71 7.11 -4.96
CA GLN A 130 8.51 5.68 -5.13
C GLN A 130 9.61 4.92 -4.38
N LEU A 131 9.28 4.35 -3.22
CA LEU A 131 10.05 3.20 -2.76
C LEU A 131 10.08 2.16 -3.87
N PRO A 132 11.19 1.43 -4.06
CA PRO A 132 11.24 0.38 -5.07
C PRO A 132 10.06 -0.56 -4.84
N LEU A 133 9.23 -0.71 -5.88
CA LEU A 133 8.04 -1.54 -5.82
C LEU A 133 8.49 -2.97 -5.55
N LEU A 134 8.19 -3.43 -4.35
CA LEU A 134 8.35 -4.81 -3.95
C LEU A 134 7.25 -5.63 -4.65
N ASP A 135 7.65 -6.61 -5.46
CA ASP A 135 6.72 -7.55 -6.08
C ASP A 135 6.38 -8.66 -5.09
N PHE A 136 5.36 -8.40 -4.27
CA PHE A 136 4.91 -9.32 -3.23
C PHE A 136 4.35 -10.63 -3.79
N ASP A 137 3.71 -10.59 -4.96
CA ASP A 137 3.13 -11.76 -5.61
C ASP A 137 4.25 -12.71 -6.08
N LEU A 138 5.27 -12.14 -6.70
CA LEU A 138 6.46 -12.87 -7.13
C LEU A 138 7.21 -13.49 -5.93
N ILE A 139 7.42 -12.74 -4.86
CA ILE A 139 8.10 -13.26 -3.66
C ILE A 139 7.28 -14.39 -3.05
N THR A 140 5.96 -14.20 -2.91
CA THR A 140 5.07 -15.21 -2.32
C THR A 140 5.02 -16.48 -3.16
N THR A 141 4.93 -16.34 -4.49
CA THR A 141 4.96 -17.47 -5.43
C THR A 141 6.29 -18.20 -5.35
N THR A 142 7.41 -17.48 -5.30
CA THR A 142 8.72 -18.13 -5.20
C THR A 142 8.89 -18.87 -3.86
N LEU A 143 8.43 -18.29 -2.74
CA LEU A 143 8.42 -18.97 -1.44
C LEU A 143 7.49 -20.18 -1.42
N HIS A 144 6.46 -20.20 -2.26
CA HIS A 144 5.60 -21.35 -2.46
C HIS A 144 6.32 -22.46 -3.22
N ASP A 145 6.97 -22.13 -4.34
CA ASP A 145 7.68 -23.11 -5.18
C ASP A 145 8.87 -23.73 -4.46
N LEU A 146 9.56 -22.95 -3.62
CA LEU A 146 10.64 -23.44 -2.77
C LEU A 146 10.21 -24.55 -1.81
N LYS A 147 8.91 -24.69 -1.50
CA LYS A 147 8.41 -25.82 -0.69
C LYS A 147 8.65 -27.17 -1.35
N LEU A 148 8.81 -27.22 -2.67
CA LEU A 148 9.08 -28.44 -3.44
C LEU A 148 10.56 -28.84 -3.45
N THR A 149 11.43 -28.01 -2.89
CA THR A 149 12.88 -28.24 -2.82
C THR A 149 13.29 -28.81 -1.47
N SER A 150 14.53 -29.30 -1.38
CA SER A 150 15.17 -29.78 -0.15
C SER A 150 15.20 -28.72 0.96
N ILE A 151 15.19 -27.43 0.60
CA ILE A 151 15.19 -26.31 1.56
C ILE A 151 13.79 -25.83 1.94
N GLY A 152 12.72 -26.48 1.45
CA GLY A 152 11.33 -26.03 1.57
C GLY A 152 10.79 -25.82 2.98
N ARG A 153 11.43 -26.42 3.99
CA ARG A 153 11.11 -26.27 5.43
C ARG A 153 12.23 -25.60 6.24
N SER A 154 13.17 -24.96 5.55
CA SER A 154 14.31 -24.33 6.18
C SER A 154 13.93 -23.08 7.00
N GLN A 155 14.76 -22.75 7.98
CA GLN A 155 14.58 -21.59 8.83
C GLN A 155 14.60 -20.27 8.02
N GLU A 156 15.36 -20.23 6.93
CA GLU A 156 15.50 -19.09 6.03
C GLU A 156 14.17 -18.78 5.33
N ILE A 157 13.46 -19.80 4.85
CA ILE A 157 12.11 -19.63 4.29
C ILE A 157 11.15 -19.10 5.34
N TYR A 158 11.21 -19.63 6.57
CA TYR A 158 10.38 -19.14 7.67
C TYR A 158 10.68 -17.68 8.00
N ASN A 159 11.96 -17.31 8.12
CA ASN A 159 12.40 -15.95 8.45
C ASN A 159 11.96 -14.94 7.40
N VAL A 160 12.05 -15.29 6.11
CA VAL A 160 11.59 -14.41 5.02
C VAL A 160 10.07 -14.25 5.03
N LYS A 161 9.30 -15.31 5.34
CA LYS A 161 7.83 -15.17 5.49
C LYS A 161 7.47 -14.23 6.64
N GLN A 162 8.13 -14.40 7.79
CA GLN A 162 7.91 -13.56 8.96
C GLN A 162 8.31 -12.10 8.72
N SER A 163 9.39 -11.84 7.99
CA SER A 163 9.73 -10.46 7.61
C SER A 163 8.80 -9.89 6.54
N LEU A 164 8.26 -10.71 5.63
CA LEU A 164 7.28 -10.29 4.62
C LEU A 164 5.93 -9.88 5.27
N GLU A 165 5.48 -10.62 6.29
CA GLU A 165 4.27 -10.28 7.06
C GLU A 165 4.39 -8.89 7.72
N LYS A 166 5.58 -8.52 8.18
CA LYS A 166 5.84 -7.18 8.74
C LYS A 166 5.79 -6.07 7.69
N LEU A 167 5.87 -6.40 6.40
CA LEU A 167 5.79 -5.48 5.27
C LEU A 167 4.38 -5.36 4.68
N ASP A 168 3.34 -5.95 5.30
CA ASP A 168 1.95 -5.86 4.83
C ASP A 168 1.47 -4.42 4.55
N GLY A 169 1.83 -3.47 5.42
CA GLY A 169 1.52 -2.06 5.22
C GLY A 169 2.10 -1.45 3.93
N LEU A 170 3.16 -2.02 3.36
CA LEU A 170 3.73 -1.62 2.08
C LEU A 170 2.90 -2.16 0.90
N GLN A 171 2.25 -3.32 1.02
CA GLN A 171 1.30 -3.81 0.00
C GLN A 171 0.14 -2.84 -0.17
N HIS A 172 -0.36 -2.28 0.93
CA HIS A 172 -1.40 -1.27 0.88
C HIS A 172 -0.96 0.00 0.12
N ALA A 173 0.34 0.31 0.06
CA ALA A 173 0.85 1.43 -0.71
C ALA A 173 0.84 1.17 -2.24
N THR A 174 0.88 -0.09 -2.68
CA THR A 174 0.91 -0.45 -4.12
C THR A 174 -0.48 -0.42 -4.76
N VAL A 175 -1.54 -0.68 -3.98
CA VAL A 175 -2.95 -0.71 -4.43
C VAL A 175 -3.56 0.69 -4.64
N LEU A 176 -2.82 1.75 -4.31
CA LEU A 176 -3.34 3.11 -4.31
C LEU A 176 -3.48 3.67 -5.74
N ASN A 177 -4.67 4.16 -6.09
CA ASN A 177 -4.93 4.91 -7.31
C ASN A 177 -4.44 6.37 -7.12
N LYS A 178 -3.13 6.53 -7.36
CA LYS A 178 -2.31 7.68 -7.00
C LYS A 178 -2.80 9.02 -7.58
N LEU A 179 -3.56 9.00 -8.68
CA LEU A 179 -3.93 10.22 -9.43
C LEU A 179 -5.30 10.80 -9.04
N ALA A 180 -6.21 9.99 -8.49
CA ALA A 180 -7.59 10.43 -8.24
C ALA A 180 -7.88 10.80 -6.77
N LEU A 181 -7.19 10.19 -5.80
CA LEU A 181 -7.57 10.30 -4.38
C LEU A 181 -7.32 11.70 -3.80
N VAL A 182 -6.18 12.32 -4.09
CA VAL A 182 -5.79 13.62 -3.51
C VAL A 182 -6.75 14.75 -3.91
N PRO A 183 -7.09 14.93 -5.21
CA PRO A 183 -8.09 15.92 -5.61
C PRO A 183 -9.47 15.68 -5.01
N LEU A 184 -9.91 14.42 -4.90
CA LEU A 184 -11.21 14.06 -4.31
C LEU A 184 -11.27 14.42 -2.82
N LEU A 185 -10.21 14.17 -2.07
CA LEU A 185 -10.13 14.55 -0.65
C LEU A 185 -10.17 16.07 -0.47
N ALA A 186 -9.50 16.83 -1.34
CA ALA A 186 -9.56 18.28 -1.29
C ALA A 186 -10.96 18.82 -1.61
N GLN A 187 -11.65 18.25 -2.61
CA GLN A 187 -13.04 18.62 -2.94
C GLN A 187 -14.01 18.29 -1.80
N ALA A 188 -13.84 17.12 -1.17
CA ALA A 188 -14.65 16.74 0.00
C ALA A 188 -14.41 17.69 1.18
N ASP A 189 -13.16 18.09 1.44
CA ASP A 189 -12.82 19.06 2.49
C ASP A 189 -13.54 20.40 2.28
N THR A 190 -13.51 20.92 1.04
CA THR A 190 -14.21 22.15 0.66
C THR A 190 -15.73 22.01 0.84
N PHE A 191 -16.32 20.93 0.32
CA PHE A 191 -17.75 20.68 0.45
C PHE A 191 -18.20 20.64 1.92
N PHE A 192 -17.49 19.90 2.78
CA PHE A 192 -17.88 19.80 4.19
C PHE A 192 -17.73 21.14 4.91
N GLN A 193 -16.67 21.90 4.64
CA GLN A 193 -16.52 23.24 5.22
C GLN A 193 -17.67 24.14 4.83
N GLU A 194 -18.05 24.18 3.55
CA GLU A 194 -19.17 24.99 3.07
C GLU A 194 -20.51 24.50 3.64
N PHE A 195 -20.78 23.20 3.61
CA PHE A 195 -22.03 22.60 4.06
C PHE A 195 -22.28 22.87 5.55
N PHE A 196 -21.32 22.54 6.43
CA PHE A 196 -21.48 22.74 7.87
C PHE A 196 -21.41 24.20 8.29
N TYR A 197 -20.68 25.04 7.55
CA TYR A 197 -20.72 26.49 7.76
C TYR A 197 -22.08 27.09 7.38
N LEU A 198 -22.71 26.60 6.31
CA LEU A 198 -24.05 27.02 5.90
C LEU A 198 -25.13 26.53 6.88
N GLU A 199 -25.01 25.33 7.45
CA GLU A 199 -25.92 24.82 8.48
C GLU A 199 -25.83 25.63 9.78
N SER A 200 -24.63 25.94 10.27
CA SER A 200 -24.46 26.75 11.50
C SER A 200 -25.02 28.18 11.37
N LYS A 201 -25.07 28.74 10.16
CA LYS A 201 -25.73 30.03 9.87
C LYS A 201 -27.26 29.95 9.80
N LYS A 202 -27.84 28.77 9.57
CA LYS A 202 -29.30 28.59 9.57
C LYS A 202 -29.84 28.40 10.97
N GLU A 203 -29.08 27.79 11.88
CA GLU A 203 -29.48 27.62 13.30
C GLU A 203 -29.41 28.93 14.11
N THR A 204 -28.76 29.98 13.58
CA THR A 204 -28.63 31.30 14.21
C THR A 204 -29.62 32.34 13.68
N ARG A 205 -30.62 31.93 12.88
CA ARG A 205 -31.74 32.75 12.42
C ARG A 205 -33.06 32.22 12.99
#